data_AF-A0A7C1AXH3-F1
#
_entry.id   AF-A0A7C1AXH3-F1
#
_cell.length_a   1.000
_cell.length_b   1.000
_cell.length_c   1.000
_cell.angle_alpha   90.00
_cell.angle_beta   90.00
_cell.angle_gamma   90.00
#
_symmetry.space_group_name_H-M   'P 1'
#
loop_
_entity.id
_entity.type
_entity.pdbx_description
1 polymer ?
#
loop_
_entity_poly.entity_id
_entity_poly.type
_entity_poly.pdbx_seq_one_letter_code
_entity_poly.pdbx_strand_id
1 'polypeptide(L)'
;MSRMRDDKKQDKRGIVIFTIGHSNNELQKLIDLMKSNDIELLIDIRFNPYSRFAPQFNKDDFKKAIQAAGIKYLFLGKELGGKPEDPEFYDPEGFVLYSR
;
A
#
# COMPACT_ATOMS: atom_id res chain seq x y z
N MET A 1 24.84 46.15 2.23
CA MET A 1 25.16 44.70 2.30
C MET A 1 24.03 44.00 3.03
N SER A 2 23.11 43.43 2.27
CA SER A 2 21.91 42.74 2.75
C SER A 2 22.29 41.35 3.28
N ARG A 3 21.86 41.01 4.49
CA ARG A 3 21.75 39.64 4.98
C ARG A 3 20.28 39.38 5.28
N MET A 4 19.50 39.15 4.22
CA MET A 4 18.23 38.45 4.33
C MET A 4 18.57 37.02 4.78
N ARG A 5 18.18 36.69 6.01
CA ARG A 5 18.13 35.30 6.47
C ARG A 5 16.86 34.73 5.87
N ASP A 6 17.01 33.79 4.94
CA ASP A 6 15.89 33.04 4.40
C ASP A 6 15.28 32.18 5.51
N ASP A 7 14.14 32.63 6.02
CA ASP A 7 13.26 31.84 6.88
C ASP A 7 12.67 30.69 6.05
N LYS A 8 13.33 29.53 6.05
CA LYS A 8 12.71 28.26 5.62
C LYS A 8 11.62 27.91 6.63
N LYS A 9 10.43 28.46 6.40
CA LYS A 9 9.20 28.11 7.11
C LYS A 9 8.93 26.62 6.89
N GLN A 10 9.16 25.82 7.92
CA GLN A 10 8.94 24.39 7.86
C GLN A 10 7.44 24.13 7.76
N ASP A 11 7.01 23.61 6.61
CA ASP A 11 5.64 23.28 6.31
C ASP A 11 5.19 22.12 7.22
N LYS A 12 4.43 22.45 8.28
CA LYS A 12 3.88 21.50 9.27
C LYS A 12 2.68 20.70 8.73
N ARG A 13 2.62 20.40 7.43
CA ARG A 13 1.64 19.43 6.93
C ARG A 13 2.09 18.03 7.36
N GLY A 14 1.39 17.47 8.34
CA GLY A 14 1.61 16.10 8.78
C GLY A 14 1.45 15.11 7.62
N ILE A 15 2.01 13.90 7.77
CA ILE A 15 1.84 12.84 6.77
C ILE A 15 0.36 12.47 6.72
N VAL A 16 -0.25 12.56 5.54
CA VAL A 16 -1.63 12.13 5.29
C VAL A 16 -1.59 10.71 4.74
N ILE A 17 -2.32 9.79 5.39
CA ILE A 17 -2.42 8.39 4.98
C ILE A 17 -3.87 8.11 4.58
N PHE A 18 -4.05 7.52 3.41
CA PHE A 18 -5.33 7.01 2.94
C PHE A 18 -5.31 5.49 2.95
N THR A 19 -6.46 4.89 3.25
CA THR A 19 -6.67 3.45 3.14
C THR A 19 -7.59 3.16 1.98
N ILE A 20 -7.28 2.14 1.18
CA ILE A 20 -8.11 1.74 0.06
C ILE A 20 -8.12 0.21 -0.07
N GLY A 21 -9.31 -0.34 -0.29
CA GLY A 21 -9.50 -1.75 -0.63
C GLY A 21 -9.91 -1.90 -2.08
N HIS A 22 -9.51 -2.98 -2.75
CA HIS A 22 -9.85 -3.20 -4.16
C HIS A 22 -11.27 -3.78 -4.36
N SER A 23 -11.80 -4.56 -3.42
CA SER A 23 -13.14 -5.19 -3.49
C SER A 23 -13.49 -5.72 -4.90
N ASN A 24 -14.73 -5.60 -5.35
CA ASN A 24 -15.17 -5.89 -6.72
C ASN A 24 -14.95 -4.70 -7.69
N ASN A 25 -14.15 -3.69 -7.33
CA ASN A 25 -13.91 -2.56 -8.22
C ASN A 25 -12.95 -2.96 -9.35
N GLU A 26 -13.19 -2.39 -10.51
CA GLU A 26 -12.24 -2.44 -11.62
C GLU A 26 -10.95 -1.70 -11.25
N LEU A 27 -9.82 -2.21 -11.76
CA LEU A 27 -8.49 -1.64 -11.52
C LEU A 27 -8.42 -0.16 -11.94
N GLN A 28 -9.04 0.21 -13.06
CA GLN A 28 -9.03 1.58 -13.55
C GLN A 28 -9.72 2.54 -12.57
N LYS A 29 -10.86 2.14 -12.02
CA LYS A 29 -11.58 2.94 -11.01
C LYS A 29 -10.73 3.20 -9.76
N LEU A 30 -9.93 2.22 -9.34
CA LEU A 30 -8.99 2.38 -8.24
C LEU A 30 -7.92 3.43 -8.57
N ILE A 31 -7.33 3.35 -9.77
CA ILE A 31 -6.33 4.30 -10.27
C ILE A 31 -6.91 5.71 -10.33
N ASP A 32 -8.12 5.87 -10.86
CA ASP A 32 -8.77 7.17 -11.00
C ASP A 32 -9.04 7.81 -9.63
N LEU A 33 -9.46 7.00 -8.64
CA LEU A 33 -9.65 7.47 -7.26
C LEU A 33 -8.33 7.88 -6.59
N MET A 34 -7.24 7.14 -6.83
CA MET A 34 -5.92 7.54 -6.34
C MET A 34 -5.44 8.84 -6.99
N LYS A 35 -5.66 9.01 -8.29
CA LYS A 35 -5.32 10.25 -9.00
C LYS A 35 -6.15 11.44 -8.51
N SER A 36 -7.44 11.27 -8.28
CA SER A 36 -8.30 12.36 -7.80
C SER A 36 -7.98 12.83 -6.38
N ASN A 37 -7.19 12.05 -5.64
CA ASN A 37 -6.73 12.38 -4.28
C ASN A 37 -5.21 12.66 -4.25
N ASP A 38 -4.59 12.90 -5.41
CA ASP A 38 -3.16 13.23 -5.54
C ASP A 38 -2.24 12.21 -4.83
N ILE A 39 -2.59 10.92 -4.89
CA ILE A 39 -1.79 9.86 -4.28
C ILE A 39 -0.51 9.62 -5.10
N GLU A 40 0.64 9.88 -4.49
CA GLU A 40 1.95 9.69 -5.12
C GLU A 40 2.53 8.28 -4.93
N LEU A 41 2.13 7.60 -3.85
CA LEU A 41 2.68 6.31 -3.44
C LEU A 41 1.57 5.38 -2.95
N LEU A 42 1.48 4.20 -3.56
CA LEU A 42 0.70 3.08 -3.06
C LEU A 42 1.61 2.11 -2.30
N ILE A 43 1.23 1.83 -1.05
CA ILE A 43 1.88 0.79 -0.23
C ILE A 43 0.97 -0.43 -0.19
N ASP A 44 1.45 -1.55 -0.74
CA ASP A 44 0.75 -2.83 -0.69
C ASP A 44 1.21 -3.63 0.52
N ILE A 45 0.36 -3.70 1.53
CA ILE A 45 0.60 -4.42 2.79
C ILE A 45 0.02 -5.84 2.76
N ARG A 46 -0.49 -6.34 1.63
CA ARG A 46 -1.09 -7.68 1.58
C ARG A 46 0.01 -8.74 1.73
N PHE A 47 -0.06 -9.57 2.77
CA PHE A 47 0.91 -10.66 2.96
C PHE A 47 0.93 -11.61 1.75
N ASN A 48 -0.26 -12.03 1.28
CA ASN A 48 -0.44 -12.84 0.07
C ASN A 48 -1.06 -11.98 -1.04
N PRO A 49 -0.27 -11.24 -1.84
CA PRO A 49 -0.77 -10.32 -2.87
C PRO A 49 -1.11 -11.03 -4.18
N TYR A 50 -1.63 -12.26 -4.10
CA TYR A 50 -1.99 -13.09 -5.25
C TYR A 50 -3.33 -13.78 -5.01
N SER A 51 -4.22 -13.73 -6.02
CA SER A 51 -5.55 -14.30 -5.98
C SER A 51 -5.91 -14.92 -7.33
N ARG A 52 -6.55 -16.10 -7.29
CA ARG A 52 -7.12 -16.73 -8.49
C ARG A 52 -8.42 -16.03 -8.95
N PHE A 53 -9.13 -15.40 -8.03
CA PHE A 53 -10.42 -14.73 -8.30
C PHE A 53 -10.25 -13.30 -8.76
N ALA A 54 -9.12 -12.66 -8.42
CA ALA A 54 -8.83 -11.27 -8.74
C ALA A 54 -7.43 -11.11 -9.35
N PRO A 55 -7.13 -11.80 -10.48
CA PRO A 55 -5.78 -11.85 -11.04
C PRO A 55 -5.24 -10.47 -11.45
N GLN A 56 -6.11 -9.53 -11.82
CA GLN A 56 -5.73 -8.14 -12.14
C GLN A 56 -5.12 -7.38 -10.95
N PHE A 57 -5.35 -7.87 -9.72
CA PHE A 57 -4.76 -7.32 -8.50
C PHE A 57 -3.57 -8.15 -7.98
N ASN A 58 -3.12 -9.16 -8.74
CA ASN A 58 -1.88 -9.86 -8.46
C ASN A 58 -0.72 -8.86 -8.50
N LYS A 59 0.21 -8.99 -7.55
CA LYS A 59 1.29 -8.02 -7.30
C LYS A 59 1.95 -7.50 -8.56
N ASP A 60 2.32 -8.38 -9.49
CA ASP A 60 3.13 -8.02 -10.66
C ASP A 60 2.33 -7.19 -11.68
N ASP A 61 1.11 -7.60 -11.99
CA ASP A 61 0.22 -6.87 -12.91
C ASP A 61 -0.29 -5.57 -12.28
N PHE A 62 -0.61 -5.63 -10.99
CA PHE A 62 -1.03 -4.47 -10.23
C PHE A 62 0.07 -3.42 -10.17
N LYS A 63 1.29 -3.81 -9.80
CA LYS A 63 2.47 -2.92 -9.80
C LYS A 63 2.66 -2.25 -11.15
N LYS A 64 2.62 -3.01 -12.26
CA LYS A 64 2.77 -2.45 -13.60
C LYS A 64 1.70 -1.40 -13.91
N ALA A 65 0.44 -1.69 -13.60
CA ALA A 65 -0.65 -0.74 -13.85
C ALA A 65 -0.54 0.54 -13.03
N ILE A 66 -0.17 0.44 -11.75
CA ILE A 66 0.04 1.58 -10.86
C ILE A 66 1.21 2.45 -11.34
N GLN A 67 2.33 1.82 -11.71
CA GLN A 67 3.49 2.53 -12.24
C GLN A 67 3.20 3.19 -13.60
N ALA A 68 2.46 2.52 -14.49
CA ALA A 68 2.01 3.10 -15.75
C ALA A 68 1.09 4.31 -15.55
N ALA A 69 0.37 4.36 -14.43
CA ALA A 69 -0.46 5.50 -14.05
C ALA A 69 0.31 6.67 -13.42
N GLY A 70 1.64 6.55 -13.26
CA GLY A 70 2.51 7.58 -12.66
C GLY A 70 2.60 7.52 -11.13
N ILE A 71 2.05 6.48 -10.50
CA ILE A 71 2.02 6.33 -9.05
C ILE A 71 3.15 5.37 -8.65
N LYS A 72 3.91 5.72 -7.60
CA LYS A 72 4.94 4.81 -7.06
C LYS A 72 4.28 3.63 -6.37
N TYR A 73 4.93 2.47 -6.43
CA TYR A 73 4.44 1.26 -5.78
C TYR A 73 5.53 0.70 -4.86
N LEU A 74 5.17 0.46 -3.60
CA LEU A 74 6.03 -0.17 -2.61
C LEU A 74 5.29 -1.37 -2.00
N PHE A 75 5.91 -2.54 -2.01
CA PHE A 75 5.40 -3.72 -1.32
C PHE A 75 5.96 -3.77 0.09
N LEU A 76 5.10 -3.78 1.10
CA LEU A 76 5.43 -3.97 2.52
C LEU A 76 4.58 -5.08 3.15
N GLY A 77 4.13 -6.05 2.36
CA GLY A 77 3.28 -7.14 2.86
C GLY A 77 3.99 -8.08 3.82
N LYS A 78 5.33 -8.16 3.77
CA LYS A 78 6.11 -8.95 4.74
C LYS A 78 6.17 -8.25 6.09
N GLU A 79 6.34 -6.93 6.07
CA GLU A 79 6.58 -6.10 7.26
C GLU A 79 5.26 -5.70 7.94
N LEU A 80 4.20 -5.48 7.16
CA LEU A 80 2.94 -4.89 7.62
C LEU A 80 1.71 -5.77 7.34
N GLY A 81 1.89 -6.98 6.79
CA GLY A 81 0.77 -7.84 6.37
C GLY A 81 0.15 -8.71 7.46
N GLY A 82 0.64 -8.63 8.69
CA GLY A 82 -0.02 -9.20 9.88
C GLY A 82 -0.04 -10.73 9.95
N LYS A 83 0.66 -11.45 9.06
CA LYS A 83 0.85 -12.90 9.19
C LYS A 83 2.14 -13.17 9.95
N PRO A 84 2.09 -13.77 11.16
CA PRO A 84 3.28 -14.08 11.93
C PRO A 84 4.14 -15.14 11.23
N GLU A 85 5.46 -15.00 11.33
CA GLU A 85 6.41 -16.02 10.85
C GLU A 85 6.62 -17.14 11.88
N ASP A 86 6.40 -16.86 13.17
CA ASP A 86 6.67 -17.82 14.25
C ASP A 86 5.62 -18.95 14.25
N PRO A 87 6.05 -20.23 14.19
CA PRO A 87 5.19 -21.41 14.28
C PRO A 87 4.29 -21.45 15.53
N GLU A 88 4.61 -20.74 16.62
CA GLU A 88 3.79 -20.71 17.84
C GLU A 88 2.39 -20.09 17.62
N PHE A 89 2.25 -19.26 16.58
CA PHE A 89 0.99 -18.65 16.18
C PHE A 89 0.22 -19.50 15.16
N TYR A 90 0.59 -20.77 14.99
CA TYR A 90 -0.08 -21.69 14.08
C TYR A 90 -0.69 -22.87 14.82
N ASP A 91 -1.85 -23.32 14.35
CA ASP A 91 -2.42 -24.59 14.75
C ASP A 91 -1.75 -25.78 14.02
N PRO A 92 -2.01 -27.04 14.43
CA PRO A 92 -1.45 -28.21 13.75
C PRO A 92 -1.84 -28.36 12.27
N GLU A 93 -2.88 -27.66 11.81
CA GLU A 93 -3.33 -27.65 10.41
C GLU A 93 -2.66 -26.54 9.58
N GLY A 94 -1.89 -25.66 10.21
CA GLY A 94 -1.16 -24.57 9.58
C GLY A 94 -1.96 -23.27 9.44
N PHE A 95 -3.08 -23.12 10.15
CA PHE A 95 -3.83 -21.85 10.22
C PHE A 95 -3.29 -20.94 11.32
N VAL A 96 -3.36 -19.63 11.07
CA VAL A 96 -2.92 -18.61 12.03
C VAL A 96 -3.93 -18.48 13.17
N LEU A 97 -3.45 -18.55 14.40
CA LEU A 97 -4.20 -18.33 15.63
C LEU A 97 -4.17 -16.85 16.04
N TYR A 98 -5.14 -16.06 15.55
CA TYR A 98 -5.21 -14.61 15.82
C TYR A 98 -5.60 -14.22 17.27
N SER A 99 -5.96 -15.20 18.11
CA SER A 99 -6.35 -14.97 19.50
C SER A 99 -5.20 -15.12 20.50
N ARG A 100 -3.99 -15.43 20.03
CA ARG A 100 -2.77 -15.49 20.85
C ARG A 100 -2.03 -14.16 20.87
#